data_AF-A0A0E9Y1K3-F1
#
_entry.id   AF-A0A0E9Y1K3-F1
#
_cell.length_a   1.000
_cell.length_b   1.000
_cell.length_c   1.000
_cell.angle_alpha   90.00
_cell.angle_beta   90.00
_cell.angle_gamma   90.00
#
_symmetry.space_group_name_H-M   'P 1'
#
loop_
_entity.id
_entity.type
_entity.pdbx_description
1 polymer ?
#
loop_
_entity_poly.entity_id
_entity_poly.type
_entity_poly.pdbx_seq_one_letter_code
_entity_poly.pdbx_strand_id
1 'polypeptide(L)' 'VLRVDSDAIHSHFSGFFSKVPAYAENVKLHIANRMYCEQTYPVLETYLSLLKDSYEATIESVDFRNNS' A
#
# COMPACT_ATOMS: atom_id res chain seq x y z
N VAL A 1 18.42 -3.92 -8.29
CA VAL A 1 17.28 -3.12 -8.77
C VAL A 1 16.45 -4.01 -9.67
N LEU A 2 15.16 -4.22 -9.35
CA LEU A 2 14.23 -4.91 -10.24
C LEU A 2 14.18 -4.13 -11.55
N ARG A 3 14.61 -4.74 -12.65
CA ARG A 3 14.55 -4.15 -14.01
C ARG A 3 13.16 -4.36 -14.57
N VAL A 4 12.19 -3.73 -13.95
CA VAL A 4 10.78 -3.81 -14.34
C VAL A 4 10.25 -2.39 -14.36
N ASP A 5 9.38 -2.11 -15.33
CA ASP A 5 8.68 -0.83 -15.42
C ASP A 5 7.86 -0.62 -14.13
N SER A 6 8.13 0.49 -13.43
CA SER A 6 7.48 0.81 -12.15
C SER A 6 5.97 1.00 -12.35
N ASP A 7 5.56 1.64 -13.43
CA ASP A 7 4.16 1.92 -13.71
C ASP A 7 3.39 0.63 -13.99
N ALA A 8 4.03 -0.32 -14.68
CA ALA A 8 3.48 -1.65 -14.91
C ALA A 8 3.31 -2.43 -13.60
N ILE A 9 4.26 -2.31 -12.65
CA ILE A 9 4.14 -2.94 -11.33
C ILE A 9 2.96 -2.37 -10.55
N HIS A 10 2.83 -1.04 -10.48
CA HIS A 10 1.76 -0.38 -9.74
C HIS A 10 0.38 -0.76 -10.29
N SER A 11 0.23 -0.72 -11.61
CA SER A 11 -1.01 -1.12 -12.29
C SER A 11 -1.37 -2.59 -12.04
N HIS A 12 -0.38 -3.49 -12.06
CA HIS A 12 -0.62 -4.91 -11.76
C HIS A 12 -1.11 -5.13 -10.33
N PHE A 13 -0.53 -4.46 -9.33
CA PHE A 13 -0.98 -4.62 -7.94
C PHE A 13 -2.39 -4.07 -7.71
N SER A 14 -2.69 -2.88 -8.25
CA SER A 14 -4.04 -2.31 -8.20
C SER A 14 -5.07 -3.26 -8.83
N GLY A 15 -4.77 -3.78 -10.03
CA GLY A 15 -5.60 -4.74 -10.74
C GLY A 15 -5.73 -6.10 -10.04
N PHE A 16 -4.71 -6.52 -9.29
CA PHE A 16 -4.76 -7.74 -8.48
C PHE A 16 -5.63 -7.54 -7.24
N PHE A 17 -5.43 -6.48 -6.46
CA PHE A 17 -6.17 -6.21 -5.22
C PHE A 17 -7.67 -6.08 -5.46
N SER A 18 -8.07 -5.42 -6.55
CA SER A 18 -9.50 -5.34 -6.94
C SER A 18 -10.16 -6.69 -7.24
N LYS A 19 -9.38 -7.72 -7.61
CA LYS A 19 -9.89 -9.06 -7.95
C LYS A 19 -9.86 -10.04 -6.79
N VAL A 20 -8.99 -9.83 -5.81
CA VAL A 20 -8.76 -10.77 -4.68
C VAL A 20 -10.06 -11.11 -3.93
N PRO A 21 -10.94 -10.15 -3.58
CA PRO A 21 -12.19 -10.47 -2.88
C PRO A 21 -13.14 -11.39 -3.65
N ALA A 22 -13.05 -11.40 -4.99
CA ALA A 22 -13.91 -12.18 -5.88
C ALA A 22 -13.21 -13.43 -6.45
N TYR A 23 -12.00 -13.75 -6.00
CA TYR A 23 -11.16 -14.76 -6.65
C TYR A 23 -11.64 -16.20 -6.44
N ALA A 24 -12.43 -16.46 -5.38
CA ALA A 24 -12.99 -17.78 -5.12
C ALA A 24 -14.34 -17.68 -4.37
N GLU A 25 -15.35 -18.41 -4.85
CA GLU A 25 -16.75 -18.24 -4.41
C GLU A 25 -17.01 -18.63 -2.95
N ASN A 26 -16.22 -19.55 -2.39
CA ASN A 26 -16.46 -20.13 -1.07
C ASN A 26 -15.46 -19.67 0.01
N VAL A 27 -14.62 -18.68 -0.30
CA VAL A 27 -13.64 -18.13 0.66
C VAL A 27 -13.65 -16.61 0.58
N LYS A 28 -13.43 -15.94 1.71
CA LYS A 28 -13.24 -14.50 1.75
C LYS A 28 -11.75 -14.20 1.85
N LEU A 29 -11.21 -13.55 0.83
CA LEU A 29 -9.83 -13.09 0.81
C LEU A 29 -9.81 -11.58 0.94
N HIS A 30 -9.03 -11.09 1.89
CA HIS A 30 -8.81 -9.67 2.12
C HIS A 30 -7.31 -9.42 2.26
N ILE A 31 -6.87 -8.30 1.71
CA ILE A 31 -5.49 -7.82 1.84
C ILE A 31 -5.56 -6.52 2.64
N ALA A 32 -4.65 -6.37 3.59
CA ALA A 32 -4.53 -5.16 4.39
C ALA A 32 -3.07 -4.70 4.35
N ASN A 33 -2.86 -3.50 3.81
CA ASN A 33 -1.56 -2.88 3.69
C ASN A 33 -1.51 -1.62 4.57
N ARG A 34 -0.46 -1.48 5.37
CA ARG A 34 -0.19 -0.29 6.17
C ARG A 34 1.30 -0.05 6.21
N MET A 35 1.69 1.21 6.09
CA MET A 35 3.04 1.65 6.38
C MET A 35 3.01 2.55 7.61
N TYR A 36 3.97 2.39 8.50
CA TYR A 36 4.16 3.26 9.64
C TYR A 36 5.46 4.04 9.43
N CYS A 37 5.43 5.35 9.64
CA CYS A 37 6.58 6.22 9.48
C CYS A 37 6.79 7.02 10.76
N GLU A 38 8.06 7.24 11.12
CA GLU A 38 8.39 8.10 12.25
C GLU A 38 7.89 9.53 11.95
N GLN A 39 7.16 10.10 12.90
CA GLN A 39 6.45 11.36 12.74
C GLN A 39 7.33 12.56 12.38
N THR A 40 8.64 12.47 12.63
CA THR A 40 9.59 13.53 12.30
C THR A 40 9.95 13.59 10.82
N TYR A 41 9.54 12.61 10.00
CA TYR A 41 9.83 12.61 8.56
C TYR A 41 8.61 13.04 7.74
N PRO A 42 8.70 14.14 6.97
CA PRO A 42 7.63 14.52 6.07
C PRO A 42 7.51 13.51 4.92
N VAL A 43 6.28 13.15 4.60
CA VAL A 43 5.95 12.26 3.48
C VAL A 43 5.49 13.09 2.28
N LEU A 44 5.93 12.72 1.08
CA LEU A 44 5.48 13.37 -0.15
C LEU A 44 4.03 13.00 -0.45
N GLU A 45 3.19 14.01 -0.73
CA GLU A 45 1.79 13.82 -1.13
C GLU A 45 1.63 12.93 -2.37
N THR A 46 2.56 13.02 -3.32
CA THR A 46 2.59 12.15 -4.51
C THR A 46 2.80 10.69 -4.14
N TYR A 47 3.57 10.41 -3.10
CA TYR A 47 3.78 9.05 -2.60
C TYR A 47 2.55 8.54 -1.84
N LEU A 48 1.89 9.38 -1.05
CA LEU A 48 0.62 9.03 -0.40
C LEU A 48 -0.46 8.68 -1.43
N SER A 49 -0.56 9.47 -2.50
CA SER A 49 -1.50 9.20 -3.61
C SER A 49 -1.17 7.87 -4.28
N LEU A 50 0.11 7.62 -4.60
CA LEU A 50 0.56 6.35 -5.18
C LEU A 50 0.18 5.13 -4.31
N LEU A 51 0.42 5.20 -3.00
CA LEU A 51 0.08 4.12 -2.06
C LEU A 51 -1.42 3.86 -2.01
N LYS A 52 -2.22 4.92 -2.00
CA LYS A 52 -3.68 4.81 -1.98
C LYS A 52 -4.21 4.16 -3.25
N ASP A 53 -3.77 4.66 -4.41
CA ASP A 53 -4.33 4.29 -5.71
C ASP A 53 -3.85 2.91 -6.19
N SER A 54 -2.62 2.55 -5.86
CA SER A 54 -2.00 1.32 -6.37
C SER A 54 -1.97 0.18 -5.37
N TYR A 55 -2.05 0.49 -4.06
CA TYR A 55 -1.81 -0.50 -3.02
C TYR A 55 -2.89 -0.58 -1.92
N GLU A 56 -3.96 0.21 -2.02
CA GLU A 56 -4.98 0.34 -0.96
C GLU A 56 -4.35 0.60 0.43
N ALA A 57 -3.25 1.36 0.43
CA ALA A 57 -2.42 1.62 1.60
C ALA A 57 -2.33 3.11 1.91
N THR A 58 -1.91 3.42 3.12
CA THR A 58 -1.49 4.77 3.52
C THR A 58 -0.37 4.68 4.54
N ILE A 59 0.24 5.82 4.85
CA ILE A 59 1.22 5.96 5.92
C ILE A 59 0.54 6.49 7.17
N GLU A 60 0.76 5.80 8.29
CA GLU A 60 0.43 6.27 9.62
C GLU A 60 1.67 6.87 10.27
N SER A 61 1.53 8.12 10.72
CA SER A 61 2.60 8.85 11.42
C SER A 61 2.65 8.40 12.87
N VAL A 62 3.80 7.91 13.33
CA VAL A 62 3.99 7.33 14.66
C VAL A 62 5.17 7.97 15.36
N ASP A 63 5.05 8.25 16.66
CA ASP A 63 6.20 8.52 17.52
C ASP A 63 6.79 7.20 18.01
N PHE A 64 7.71 6.61 17.25
CA PHE A 64 8.28 5.31 17.62
C PHE A 64 9.19 5.40 18.85
N ARG A 65 9.61 6.61 19.26
CA ARG A 65 10.48 6.78 20.43
C ARG A 65 9.68 6.75 21.72
N ASN A 66 8.49 7.34 21.72
CA ASN A 66 7.71 7.55 22.94
C ASN A 66 6.42 6.73 23.01
N ASN A 67 5.96 6.15 21.90
CA ASN A 67 4.74 5.36 21.83
C ASN A 67 5.10 3.86 21.72
N SER A 68 5.32 3.22 22.89
CA SER A 68 5.57 1.77 23.02
C SER A 68 4.36 1.04 23.56
#